data_AF-L1KVQ2-F1
#
_entry.id   AF-L1KVQ2-F1
#
_cell.length_a   1.000
_cell.length_b   1.000
_cell.length_c   1.000
_cell.angle_alpha   90.00
_cell.angle_beta   90.00
_cell.angle_gamma   90.00
#
_symmetry.space_group_name_H-M   'P 1'
#
loop_
_entity.id
_entity.type
_entity.pdbx_description
1 polymer ?
#
loop_
_entity_poly.entity_id
_entity_poly.type
_entity_poly.pdbx_seq_one_letter_code
_entity_poly.pdbx_strand_id
1 'polypeptide(L)'
;MDLGLPTLAASLLLEADGFDAWPRLKRLIDTSDRFSRALALRCGARSARDHVEGWADERGLSTLYRWLSTVFSQEGSSRPLGVYTMTPEMEALDWRESLPATLSRRGTPEAVGQLKVLAAAFPTRLNLRAAQVAARAHCLAATWTPADLDEVVGILAGVAVTSDPARLAAELELTEALEALQDMSSHAFREGILQDMRRRVDTTRLLPIADSNVARDHLREIARYVYGEGGPAAQRALLAALEDARPDDRALERLGELLAPRSDKRAS
;
A
#
# COMPACT_ATOMS: atom_id res chain seq x y z
N MET A 1 12.03 32.05 -31.00
CA MET A 1 12.78 32.03 -29.73
C MET A 1 13.62 30.76 -29.74
N ASP A 2 14.94 30.90 -29.60
CA ASP A 2 15.85 29.76 -29.49
C ASP A 2 15.68 29.13 -28.11
N LEU A 3 15.20 27.88 -28.07
CA LEU A 3 15.01 27.13 -26.84
C LEU A 3 16.25 26.30 -26.46
N GLY A 4 17.31 26.33 -27.28
CA GLY A 4 18.51 25.52 -27.07
C GLY A 4 19.14 25.73 -25.71
N LEU A 5 19.30 26.99 -25.29
CA LEU A 5 19.96 27.34 -24.02
C LEU A 5 19.07 27.10 -22.79
N PRO A 6 17.77 27.51 -22.76
CA PRO A 6 16.88 27.17 -21.64
C PRO A 6 16.70 25.66 -21.45
N THR A 7 16.56 24.90 -22.54
CA THR A 7 16.39 23.45 -22.46
C THR A 7 17.68 22.75 -22.02
N LEU A 8 18.85 23.22 -22.45
CA LEU A 8 20.13 22.71 -21.96
C LEU A 8 20.32 22.99 -20.46
N ALA A 9 20.03 24.22 -20.01
CA ALA A 9 20.15 24.56 -18.61
C ALA A 9 19.21 23.70 -17.74
N ALA A 10 17.97 23.48 -18.19
CA ALA A 10 17.02 22.64 -17.49
C ALA A 10 17.42 21.15 -17.48
N SER A 11 17.99 20.62 -18.57
CA SER A 11 18.49 19.24 -18.58
C SER A 11 19.67 19.07 -17.63
N LEU A 12 20.62 20.01 -17.63
CA LEU A 12 21.74 20.01 -16.68
C LEU A 12 21.29 20.12 -15.22
N LEU A 13 20.25 20.91 -14.94
CA LEU A 13 19.66 20.98 -13.60
C LEU A 13 19.04 19.65 -13.18
N LEU A 14 18.33 18.95 -14.07
CA LEU A 14 17.80 17.60 -13.79
C LEU A 14 18.90 16.54 -13.66
N GLU A 15 20.02 16.70 -14.37
CA GLU A 15 21.18 15.83 -14.24
C GLU A 15 21.95 16.09 -12.94
N ALA A 16 22.01 17.33 -12.44
CA ALA A 16 22.75 17.67 -11.22
C ALA A 16 21.93 17.44 -9.94
N ASP A 17 20.68 17.90 -9.94
CA ASP A 17 19.79 17.90 -8.76
C ASP A 17 18.70 16.80 -8.85
N GLY A 18 18.70 15.98 -9.91
CA GLY A 18 17.71 14.91 -10.08
C GLY A 18 16.27 15.45 -10.14
N PHE A 19 15.36 14.73 -9.47
CA PHE A 19 13.95 15.13 -9.41
C PHE A 19 13.69 16.32 -8.46
N ASP A 20 14.65 16.72 -7.62
CA ASP A 20 14.49 17.88 -6.72
C ASP A 20 14.48 19.23 -7.48
N ALA A 21 15.03 19.27 -8.69
CA ALA A 21 14.90 20.43 -9.58
C ALA A 21 13.48 20.56 -10.19
N TRP A 22 12.65 19.51 -10.12
CA TRP A 22 11.34 19.46 -10.77
C TRP A 22 10.39 20.60 -10.38
N PRO A 23 10.22 20.97 -9.09
CA PRO A 23 9.33 22.07 -8.69
C PRO A 23 9.73 23.42 -9.29
N ARG A 24 11.04 23.66 -9.49
CA ARG A 24 11.57 24.89 -10.09
C ARG A 24 11.27 24.96 -11.59
N LEU A 25 11.33 23.81 -12.26
CA LEU A 25 11.06 23.69 -13.70
C LEU A 25 9.57 23.59 -14.02
N LYS A 26 8.74 23.14 -13.07
CA LYS A 26 7.32 22.87 -13.27
C LYS A 26 6.57 24.03 -13.91
N ARG A 27 6.78 25.27 -13.44
CA ARG A 27 6.12 26.45 -14.01
C ARG A 27 6.46 26.63 -15.50
N LEU A 28 7.71 26.44 -15.88
CA LEU A 28 8.16 26.57 -17.27
C LEU A 28 7.63 25.44 -18.15
N ILE A 29 7.63 24.20 -17.61
CA ILE A 29 7.05 23.01 -18.26
C ILE A 29 5.56 23.23 -18.53
N ASP A 30 4.80 23.70 -17.53
CA ASP A 30 3.35 23.91 -17.64
C ASP A 30 2.99 25.11 -18.55
N THR A 31 3.88 26.10 -18.67
CA THR A 31 3.61 27.33 -19.44
C THR A 31 3.95 27.18 -20.92
N SER A 32 4.86 26.26 -21.30
CA SER A 32 5.34 26.16 -22.68
C SER A 32 5.46 24.72 -23.15
N ASP A 33 4.51 24.30 -24.00
CA ASP A 33 4.51 22.99 -24.66
C ASP A 33 5.79 22.73 -25.45
N ARG A 34 6.31 23.77 -26.12
CA ARG A 34 7.54 23.67 -26.92
C ARG A 34 8.76 23.43 -26.04
N PHE A 35 8.85 24.10 -24.89
CA PHE A 35 9.92 23.87 -23.91
C PHE A 35 9.79 22.48 -23.28
N SER A 36 8.58 22.13 -22.86
CA SER A 36 8.23 20.82 -22.28
C SER A 36 8.64 19.67 -23.20
N ARG A 37 8.31 19.78 -24.50
CA ARG A 37 8.71 18.80 -25.51
C ARG A 37 10.23 18.77 -25.73
N ALA A 38 10.87 19.93 -25.87
CA ALA A 38 12.32 19.99 -26.06
C ALA A 38 13.08 19.38 -24.88
N LEU A 39 12.61 19.61 -23.64
CA LEU A 39 13.18 19.02 -22.43
C LEU A 39 13.01 17.50 -22.41
N ALA A 40 11.81 17.00 -22.74
CA ALA A 40 11.56 15.56 -22.78
C ALA A 40 12.44 14.83 -23.82
N LEU A 41 12.64 15.42 -25.00
CA LEU A 41 13.53 14.86 -26.02
C LEU A 41 15.00 14.82 -25.57
N ARG A 42 15.43 15.82 -24.80
CA ARG A 42 16.81 15.91 -24.32
C ARG A 42 17.07 14.93 -23.16
N CYS A 43 16.13 14.80 -22.24
CA CYS A 43 16.23 13.90 -21.09
C CYS A 43 15.93 12.43 -21.44
N GLY A 44 15.28 12.16 -22.59
CA GLY A 44 14.97 10.80 -23.03
C GLY A 44 16.20 9.93 -23.34
N ALA A 45 17.35 10.56 -23.58
CA ALA A 45 18.61 9.86 -23.79
C ALA A 45 18.96 8.96 -22.58
N ARG A 46 19.45 7.75 -22.86
CA ARG A 46 19.60 6.67 -21.87
C ARG A 46 20.41 7.03 -20.62
N SER A 47 21.45 7.87 -20.73
CA SER A 47 22.25 8.29 -19.57
C SER A 47 21.52 9.28 -18.66
N ALA A 48 20.74 10.19 -19.25
CA ALA A 48 20.00 11.20 -18.50
C ALA A 48 18.78 10.58 -17.80
N ARG A 49 18.05 9.67 -18.47
CA ARG A 49 16.87 9.01 -17.88
C ARG A 49 17.22 8.17 -16.65
N ASP A 50 18.31 7.40 -16.70
CA ASP A 50 18.69 6.48 -15.62
C ASP A 50 19.05 7.29 -14.36
N HIS A 51 19.63 8.48 -14.53
CA HIS A 51 19.92 9.41 -13.44
C HIS A 51 18.63 10.01 -12.85
N VAL A 52 17.76 10.57 -13.69
CA VAL A 52 16.50 11.19 -13.24
C VAL A 52 15.58 10.17 -12.54
N GLU A 53 15.48 8.94 -13.07
CA GLU A 53 14.71 7.85 -12.44
C GLU A 53 15.31 7.40 -11.10
N GLY A 54 16.63 7.40 -10.98
CA GLY A 54 17.34 6.99 -9.76
C GLY A 54 17.04 7.88 -8.57
N TRP A 55 16.93 9.20 -8.79
CA TRP A 55 16.65 10.17 -7.74
C TRP A 55 15.16 10.43 -7.49
N ALA A 56 14.28 10.06 -8.41
CA ALA A 56 12.85 10.23 -8.23
C ALA A 56 12.29 9.21 -7.23
N ASP A 57 11.48 9.67 -6.26
CA ASP A 57 10.63 8.79 -5.46
C ASP A 57 9.45 8.24 -6.30
N GLU A 58 8.62 7.37 -5.72
CA GLU A 58 7.48 6.76 -6.39
C GLU A 58 6.50 7.81 -6.94
N ARG A 59 6.31 8.90 -6.19
CA ARG A 59 5.48 10.04 -6.60
C ARG A 59 6.11 10.81 -7.76
N GLY A 60 7.42 10.97 -7.76
CA GLY A 60 8.20 11.60 -8.82
C GLY A 60 8.10 10.80 -10.12
N LEU A 61 8.30 9.49 -10.08
CA LEU A 61 8.13 8.61 -11.23
C LEU A 61 6.70 8.67 -11.81
N SER A 62 5.69 8.72 -10.94
CA SER A 62 4.28 8.92 -11.34
C SER A 62 4.05 10.28 -12.00
N THR A 63 4.70 11.33 -11.49
CA THR A 63 4.64 12.68 -12.05
C THR A 63 5.31 12.75 -13.43
N LEU A 64 6.48 12.11 -13.59
CA LEU A 64 7.18 11.99 -14.86
C LEU A 64 6.33 11.26 -15.90
N TYR A 65 5.70 10.15 -15.52
CA TYR A 65 4.84 9.40 -16.44
C TYR A 65 3.69 10.26 -16.97
N ARG A 66 3.01 11.01 -16.08
CA ARG A 66 1.92 11.91 -16.49
C ARG A 66 2.42 12.99 -17.43
N TRP A 67 3.53 13.63 -17.10
CA TRP A 67 4.12 14.67 -17.93
C TRP A 67 4.53 14.14 -19.32
N LEU A 68 5.21 13.01 -19.41
CA LEU A 68 5.53 12.40 -20.71
C LEU A 68 4.28 12.00 -21.50
N SER A 69 3.21 11.62 -20.80
CA SER A 69 1.91 11.34 -21.42
C SER A 69 1.18 12.59 -21.92
N THR A 70 1.46 13.78 -21.37
CA THR A 70 0.94 15.05 -21.90
C THR A 70 1.75 15.52 -23.11
N VAL A 71 3.07 15.32 -23.10
CA VAL A 71 3.98 15.76 -24.18
C VAL A 71 3.86 14.88 -25.43
N PHE A 72 3.72 13.57 -25.24
CA PHE A 72 3.62 12.60 -26.33
C PHE A 72 2.26 11.90 -26.28
N SER A 73 1.39 12.26 -27.22
CA SER A 73 0.08 11.62 -27.36
C SER A 73 0.19 10.15 -27.80
N GLN A 74 -0.90 9.41 -27.65
CA GLN A 74 -0.90 7.95 -27.80
C GLN A 74 -1.04 7.50 -29.26
N GLU A 75 -1.64 8.33 -30.11
CA GLU A 75 -2.24 7.92 -31.40
C GLU A 75 -1.26 7.78 -32.59
N GLY A 76 0.05 7.91 -32.41
CA GLY A 76 1.00 7.90 -33.53
C GLY A 76 2.23 7.01 -33.38
N SER A 77 2.40 6.32 -32.25
CA SER A 77 3.66 5.69 -31.90
C SER A 77 3.66 4.18 -32.16
N SER A 78 3.59 3.79 -33.44
CA SER A 78 3.98 2.43 -33.83
C SER A 78 5.49 2.41 -34.04
N ARG A 79 6.21 1.56 -33.29
CA ARG A 79 7.64 1.35 -33.54
C ARG A 79 7.81 0.73 -34.95
N PRO A 80 8.78 1.20 -35.74
CA PRO A 80 9.12 0.53 -37.00
C PRO A 80 9.51 -0.92 -36.72
N LEU A 81 9.06 -1.84 -37.57
CA LEU A 81 9.50 -3.24 -37.52
C LEU A 81 10.89 -3.36 -38.17
N GLY A 82 11.79 -4.16 -37.58
CA GLY A 82 13.14 -4.42 -38.11
C GLY A 82 14.24 -3.58 -37.47
N VAL A 83 15.34 -3.38 -38.20
CA VAL A 83 16.46 -2.51 -37.76
C VAL A 83 16.12 -1.07 -38.10
N TYR A 84 16.15 -0.18 -37.10
CA TYR A 84 15.92 1.25 -37.28
C TYR A 84 16.87 2.07 -36.42
N THR A 85 17.07 3.32 -36.82
CA THR A 85 17.81 4.31 -36.02
C THR A 85 16.85 4.87 -34.96
N MET A 86 17.25 4.84 -33.69
CA MET A 86 16.49 5.47 -32.62
C MET A 86 16.48 6.98 -32.80
N THR A 87 15.29 7.57 -32.84
CA THR A 87 15.12 9.03 -32.80
C THR A 87 14.93 9.49 -31.35
N PRO A 88 15.23 10.76 -31.03
CA PRO A 88 14.97 11.31 -29.69
C PRO A 88 13.50 11.17 -29.25
N GLU A 89 12.54 11.27 -30.18
CA GLU A 89 11.13 10.98 -29.88
C GLU A 89 10.93 9.52 -29.44
N MET A 90 11.54 8.56 -30.13
CA MET A 90 11.43 7.14 -29.78
C MET A 90 12.06 6.84 -28.42
N GLU A 91 13.17 7.49 -28.09
CA GLU A 91 13.80 7.38 -26.76
C GLU A 91 12.90 7.94 -25.65
N ALA A 92 12.30 9.10 -25.87
CA ALA A 92 11.36 9.69 -24.91
C ALA A 92 10.09 8.84 -24.73
N LEU A 93 9.62 8.20 -25.81
CA LEU A 93 8.52 7.23 -25.76
C LEU A 93 8.93 5.96 -25.01
N ASP A 94 10.12 5.41 -25.27
CA ASP A 94 10.67 4.27 -24.52
C ASP A 94 10.77 4.59 -23.03
N TRP A 95 11.23 5.79 -22.69
CA TRP A 95 11.29 6.27 -21.33
C TRP A 95 9.90 6.30 -20.67
N ARG A 96 8.88 6.86 -21.34
CA ARG A 96 7.50 6.82 -20.81
C ARG A 96 7.03 5.39 -20.53
N GLU A 97 7.31 4.47 -21.45
CA GLU A 97 6.87 3.08 -21.33
C GLU A 97 7.71 2.25 -20.33
N SER A 98 8.91 2.69 -19.94
CA SER A 98 9.75 2.03 -18.93
C SER A 98 9.33 2.37 -17.50
N LEU A 99 8.83 3.59 -17.24
CA LEU A 99 8.47 4.07 -15.90
C LEU A 99 7.51 3.15 -15.11
N PRO A 100 6.44 2.57 -15.71
CA PRO A 100 5.57 1.63 -14.99
C PRO A 100 6.34 0.38 -14.52
N ALA A 101 7.26 -0.12 -15.32
CA ALA A 101 8.10 -1.26 -14.95
C ALA A 101 9.08 -0.88 -13.83
N THR A 102 9.64 0.33 -13.86
CA THR A 102 10.49 0.86 -12.76
C THR A 102 9.70 0.96 -11.46
N LEU A 103 8.50 1.53 -11.47
CA LEU A 103 7.60 1.57 -10.30
C LEU A 103 7.26 0.16 -9.80
N SER A 104 6.94 -0.76 -10.72
CA SER A 104 6.62 -2.14 -10.36
C SER A 104 7.77 -2.86 -9.67
N ARG A 105 9.00 -2.70 -10.17
CA ARG A 105 10.20 -3.31 -9.56
C ARG A 105 10.47 -2.81 -8.14
N ARG A 106 10.09 -1.57 -7.79
CA ARG A 106 10.28 -1.06 -6.42
C ARG A 106 9.44 -1.82 -5.40
N GLY A 107 8.26 -2.30 -5.77
CA GLY A 107 7.46 -3.17 -4.91
C GLY A 107 7.09 -2.56 -3.56
N THR A 108 7.03 -1.23 -3.43
CA THR A 108 6.63 -0.56 -2.18
C THR A 108 5.12 -0.34 -2.14
N PRO A 109 4.50 -0.17 -0.95
CA PRO A 109 3.07 0.19 -0.85
C PRO A 109 2.74 1.49 -1.61
N GLU A 110 3.65 2.46 -1.58
CA GLU A 110 3.50 3.72 -2.32
C GLU A 110 3.56 3.48 -3.84
N ALA A 111 4.44 2.61 -4.33
CA ALA A 111 4.49 2.27 -5.75
C ALA A 111 3.17 1.64 -6.22
N VAL A 112 2.59 0.75 -5.42
CA VAL A 112 1.25 0.17 -5.67
C VAL A 112 0.17 1.26 -5.69
N GLY A 113 0.22 2.19 -4.74
CA GLY A 113 -0.68 3.34 -4.67
C GLY A 113 -0.61 4.21 -5.91
N GLN A 114 0.59 4.62 -6.32
CA GLN A 114 0.81 5.44 -7.50
C GLN A 114 0.38 4.74 -8.79
N LEU A 115 0.70 3.45 -8.96
CA LEU A 115 0.26 2.67 -10.13
C LEU A 115 -1.26 2.51 -10.19
N LYS A 116 -1.94 2.36 -9.05
CA LYS A 116 -3.42 2.36 -8.99
C LYS A 116 -4.00 3.67 -9.51
N VAL A 117 -3.45 4.81 -9.07
CA VAL A 117 -3.92 6.13 -9.53
C VAL A 117 -3.64 6.32 -11.02
N LEU A 118 -2.46 5.92 -11.51
CA LEU A 118 -2.13 5.99 -12.95
C LEU A 118 -3.03 5.09 -13.80
N ALA A 119 -3.29 3.86 -13.37
CA ALA A 119 -4.17 2.94 -14.09
C ALA A 119 -5.63 3.44 -14.15
N ALA A 120 -6.08 4.18 -13.15
CA ALA A 120 -7.38 4.85 -13.16
C ALA A 120 -7.40 6.06 -14.11
N ALA A 121 -6.32 6.84 -14.17
CA ALA A 121 -6.20 8.01 -15.04
C ALA A 121 -6.04 7.64 -16.53
N PHE A 122 -5.45 6.47 -16.82
CA PHE A 122 -5.22 5.97 -18.18
C PHE A 122 -5.79 4.55 -18.33
N PRO A 123 -7.12 4.38 -18.35
CA PRO A 123 -7.77 3.07 -18.27
C PRO A 123 -7.48 2.16 -19.47
N THR A 124 -7.11 2.72 -20.63
CA THR A 124 -6.77 1.98 -21.85
C THR A 124 -5.34 1.43 -21.84
N ARG A 125 -4.50 1.83 -20.88
CA ARG A 125 -3.10 1.43 -20.79
C ARG A 125 -2.94 0.12 -20.02
N LEU A 126 -2.91 -0.99 -20.75
CA LEU A 126 -2.74 -2.32 -20.18
C LEU A 126 -1.40 -2.51 -19.47
N ASN A 127 -0.34 -1.83 -19.90
CA ASN A 127 0.97 -1.88 -19.23
C ASN A 127 0.92 -1.31 -17.81
N LEU A 128 0.11 -0.28 -17.54
CA LEU A 128 -0.08 0.25 -16.18
C LEU A 128 -0.80 -0.75 -15.28
N ARG A 129 -1.83 -1.43 -15.81
CA ARG A 129 -2.55 -2.47 -15.08
C ARG A 129 -1.65 -3.67 -14.78
N ALA A 130 -0.87 -4.13 -15.77
CA ALA A 130 0.10 -5.20 -15.60
C ALA A 130 1.17 -4.82 -14.56
N ALA A 131 1.72 -3.61 -14.64
CA ALA A 131 2.66 -3.08 -13.67
C ALA A 131 2.06 -3.01 -12.25
N GLN A 132 0.81 -2.59 -12.10
CA GLN A 132 0.12 -2.57 -10.81
C GLN A 132 0.00 -3.97 -10.19
N VAL A 133 -0.36 -4.98 -10.98
CA VAL A 133 -0.45 -6.38 -10.51
C VAL A 133 0.93 -6.89 -10.08
N ALA A 134 1.96 -6.66 -10.90
CA ALA A 134 3.32 -7.05 -10.57
C ALA A 134 3.87 -6.32 -9.33
N ALA A 135 3.60 -5.02 -9.18
CA ALA A 135 4.00 -4.25 -8.00
C ALA A 135 3.37 -4.80 -6.71
N ARG A 136 2.10 -5.23 -6.78
CA ARG A 136 1.42 -5.89 -5.65
C ARG A 136 2.09 -7.20 -5.30
N ALA A 137 2.42 -8.02 -6.30
CA ALA A 137 3.12 -9.28 -6.07
C ALA A 137 4.49 -9.05 -5.42
N HIS A 138 5.26 -8.08 -5.91
CA HIS A 138 6.55 -7.71 -5.30
C HIS A 138 6.39 -7.16 -3.89
N CYS A 139 5.41 -6.30 -3.65
CA CYS A 139 5.12 -5.77 -2.32
C CYS A 139 4.75 -6.88 -1.35
N LEU A 140 3.84 -7.78 -1.73
CA LEU A 140 3.46 -8.92 -0.92
C LEU A 140 4.65 -9.81 -0.62
N ALA A 141 5.49 -10.12 -1.62
CA ALA A 141 6.70 -10.91 -1.44
C ALA A 141 7.73 -10.23 -0.52
N ALA A 142 7.88 -8.91 -0.61
CA ALA A 142 8.81 -8.14 0.23
C ALA A 142 8.32 -7.97 1.67
N THR A 143 6.99 -7.91 1.87
CA THR A 143 6.36 -7.86 3.19
C THR A 143 6.01 -9.24 3.72
N TRP A 144 6.33 -10.31 2.99
CA TRP A 144 6.06 -11.67 3.41
C TRP A 144 6.99 -12.03 4.57
N THR A 145 6.44 -12.03 5.77
CA THR A 145 6.98 -12.77 6.90
C THR A 145 6.64 -14.25 6.69
N PRO A 146 7.61 -15.18 6.82
CA PRO A 146 7.31 -16.59 6.77
C PRO A 146 6.20 -16.90 7.76
N ALA A 147 5.19 -17.63 7.29
CA ALA A 147 4.16 -18.21 8.16
C ALA A 147 4.88 -19.04 9.24
N ASP A 148 4.36 -18.96 10.47
CA ASP A 148 4.87 -19.79 11.55
C ASP A 148 4.81 -21.27 11.11
N LEU A 149 5.78 -22.08 11.52
CA LEU A 149 5.84 -23.49 11.11
C LEU A 149 4.54 -24.21 11.50
N ASP A 150 3.92 -23.80 12.60
CA ASP A 150 2.63 -24.29 13.07
C ASP A 150 1.46 -23.91 12.12
N GLU A 151 1.53 -22.75 11.48
CA GLU A 151 0.55 -22.30 10.48
C GLU A 151 0.67 -23.10 9.17
N VAL A 152 1.91 -23.38 8.73
CA VAL A 152 2.17 -24.23 7.55
C VAL A 152 1.74 -25.68 7.82
N VAL A 153 2.00 -26.20 9.03
CA VAL A 153 1.53 -27.52 9.46
C VAL A 153 0.00 -27.56 9.50
N GLY A 154 -0.66 -26.51 9.98
CA GLY A 154 -2.13 -26.40 9.97
C GLY A 154 -2.73 -26.46 8.56
N ILE A 155 -2.13 -25.73 7.60
CA ILE A 155 -2.55 -25.72 6.20
C ILE A 155 -2.34 -27.10 5.55
N LEU A 156 -1.17 -27.72 5.76
CA LEU A 156 -0.87 -29.05 5.21
C LEU A 156 -1.71 -30.16 5.87
N ALA A 157 -2.16 -29.97 7.12
CA ALA A 157 -3.09 -30.85 7.81
C ALA A 157 -4.55 -30.69 7.35
N GLY A 158 -4.84 -29.82 6.38
CA GLY A 158 -6.19 -29.62 5.84
C GLY A 158 -7.10 -28.75 6.71
N VAL A 159 -6.54 -28.02 7.68
CA VAL A 159 -7.27 -26.94 8.35
C VAL A 159 -7.33 -25.80 7.36
N ALA A 160 -8.42 -25.71 6.61
CA ALA A 160 -8.67 -24.61 5.69
C ALA A 160 -8.75 -23.30 6.50
N VAL A 161 -7.64 -22.57 6.59
CA VAL A 161 -7.67 -21.15 6.93
C VAL A 161 -8.16 -20.41 5.69
N THR A 162 -9.45 -20.57 5.39
CA THR A 162 -10.15 -19.59 4.57
C THR A 162 -10.26 -18.35 5.46
N SER A 163 -9.28 -17.45 5.34
CA SER A 163 -9.36 -16.09 5.87
C SER A 163 -10.57 -15.40 5.25
N ASP A 164 -11.73 -15.54 5.91
CA ASP A 164 -12.97 -14.89 5.51
C ASP A 164 -12.71 -13.37 5.48
N PRO A 165 -12.88 -12.68 4.33
CA PRO A 165 -12.65 -11.24 4.26
C PRO A 165 -13.52 -10.45 5.23
N ALA A 166 -14.70 -10.96 5.61
CA ALA A 166 -15.54 -10.33 6.63
C ALA A 166 -14.92 -10.45 8.02
N ARG A 167 -14.23 -11.56 8.31
CA ARG A 167 -13.51 -11.78 9.56
C ARG A 167 -12.29 -10.87 9.67
N LEU A 168 -11.49 -10.73 8.61
CA LEU A 168 -10.35 -9.80 8.63
C LEU A 168 -10.78 -8.34 8.86
N ALA A 169 -11.89 -7.93 8.26
CA ALA A 169 -12.44 -6.59 8.47
C ALA A 169 -12.85 -6.40 9.95
N ALA A 170 -13.52 -7.39 10.56
CA ALA A 170 -13.91 -7.34 11.96
C ALA A 170 -12.71 -7.34 12.93
N GLU A 171 -11.66 -8.12 12.64
CA GLU A 171 -10.42 -8.12 13.43
C GLU A 171 -9.71 -6.76 13.40
N LEU A 172 -9.68 -6.11 12.23
CA LEU A 172 -9.10 -4.77 12.08
C LEU A 172 -9.93 -3.71 12.83
N GLU A 173 -11.25 -3.72 12.66
CA GLU A 173 -12.16 -2.79 13.34
C GLU A 173 -12.08 -2.91 14.88
N LEU A 174 -12.00 -4.14 15.40
CA LEU A 174 -11.80 -4.36 16.83
C LEU A 174 -10.44 -3.88 17.31
N THR A 175 -9.38 -4.12 16.54
CA THR A 175 -8.04 -3.61 16.88
C THR A 175 -8.05 -2.08 17.00
N GLU A 176 -8.66 -1.38 16.05
CA GLU A 176 -8.79 0.09 16.08
C GLU A 176 -9.65 0.57 17.25
N ALA A 177 -10.73 -0.15 17.60
CA ALA A 177 -11.57 0.18 18.74
C ALA A 177 -10.83 0.02 20.08
N LEU A 178 -10.01 -1.03 20.21
CA LEU A 178 -9.17 -1.24 21.39
C LEU A 178 -8.03 -0.21 21.45
N GLU A 179 -7.42 0.15 20.31
CA GLU A 179 -6.40 1.21 20.24
C GLU A 179 -6.94 2.58 20.69
N ALA A 180 -8.24 2.84 20.55
CA ALA A 180 -8.86 4.08 20.99
C ALA A 180 -8.95 4.20 22.54
N LEU A 181 -8.84 3.09 23.26
CA LEU A 181 -8.80 3.08 24.73
C LEU A 181 -7.39 3.47 25.21
N GLN A 182 -7.28 4.58 25.94
CA GLN A 182 -5.97 5.09 26.37
C GLN A 182 -5.18 4.07 27.20
N ASP A 183 -5.88 3.34 28.08
CA ASP A 183 -5.29 2.32 28.95
C ASP A 183 -4.76 1.10 28.18
N MET A 184 -5.24 0.86 26.95
CA MET A 184 -4.77 -0.25 26.11
C MET A 184 -3.34 -0.07 25.60
N SER A 185 -2.73 1.10 25.80
CA SER A 185 -1.29 1.30 25.59
C SER A 185 -0.43 0.63 26.68
N SER A 186 -0.99 0.38 27.87
CA SER A 186 -0.31 -0.27 28.99
C SER A 186 -0.31 -1.79 28.88
N HIS A 187 0.87 -2.42 28.94
CA HIS A 187 1.00 -3.88 28.93
C HIS A 187 0.31 -4.53 30.14
N ALA A 188 0.53 -3.98 31.34
CA ALA A 188 -0.10 -4.45 32.57
C ALA A 188 -1.64 -4.37 32.51
N PHE A 189 -2.19 -3.35 31.85
CA PHE A 189 -3.63 -3.23 31.66
C PHE A 189 -4.16 -4.31 30.71
N ARG A 190 -3.50 -4.51 29.56
CA ARG A 190 -3.86 -5.59 28.62
C ARG A 190 -3.79 -6.96 29.27
N GLU A 191 -2.75 -7.24 30.06
CA GLU A 191 -2.66 -8.49 30.84
C GLU A 191 -3.81 -8.64 31.84
N GLY A 192 -4.18 -7.57 32.53
CA GLY A 192 -5.32 -7.54 33.44
C GLY A 192 -6.62 -7.94 32.74
N ILE A 193 -6.90 -7.35 31.58
CA ILE A 193 -8.06 -7.71 30.74
C ILE A 193 -8.02 -9.20 30.34
N LEU A 194 -6.87 -9.72 29.92
CA LEU A 194 -6.74 -11.12 29.52
C LEU A 194 -6.94 -12.09 30.70
N GLN A 195 -6.43 -11.76 31.88
CA GLN A 195 -6.67 -12.55 33.09
C GLN A 195 -8.17 -12.56 33.45
N ASP A 196 -8.82 -11.43 33.28
CA ASP A 196 -10.25 -11.27 33.53
C ASP A 196 -11.11 -12.05 32.51
N MET A 197 -10.72 -12.03 31.24
CA MET A 197 -11.32 -12.90 30.22
C MET A 197 -11.14 -14.38 30.59
N ARG A 198 -9.95 -14.78 31.06
CA ARG A 198 -9.66 -16.16 31.50
C ARG A 198 -10.51 -16.61 32.68
N ARG A 199 -10.87 -15.71 33.60
CA ARG A 199 -11.78 -16.02 34.72
C ARG A 199 -13.22 -16.22 34.27
N ARG A 200 -13.64 -15.54 33.20
CA ARG A 200 -15.03 -15.53 32.71
C ARG A 200 -15.31 -16.66 31.71
N VAL A 201 -14.30 -17.10 30.96
CA VAL A 201 -14.39 -18.29 30.11
C VAL A 201 -13.99 -19.50 30.94
N ASP A 202 -14.97 -20.27 31.42
CA ASP A 202 -14.70 -21.44 32.24
C ASP A 202 -13.84 -22.47 31.49
N THR A 203 -12.75 -22.88 32.14
CA THR A 203 -11.82 -23.98 31.84
C THR A 203 -10.80 -23.77 30.71
N THR A 204 -9.50 -23.80 31.06
CA THR A 204 -8.41 -24.48 30.31
C THR A 204 -8.19 -24.18 28.80
N ARG A 205 -8.91 -23.23 28.19
CA ARG A 205 -9.06 -23.05 26.73
C ARG A 205 -8.80 -21.65 26.19
N LEU A 206 -8.45 -20.68 27.03
CA LEU A 206 -7.74 -19.51 26.52
C LEU A 206 -6.33 -19.97 26.18
N LEU A 207 -6.19 -20.47 24.95
CA LEU A 207 -4.91 -20.73 24.32
C LEU A 207 -4.04 -19.47 24.48
N PRO A 208 -2.73 -19.63 24.68
CA PRO A 208 -1.86 -18.48 24.91
C PRO A 208 -1.95 -17.51 23.72
N ILE A 209 -2.58 -16.37 23.96
CA ILE A 209 -2.52 -15.22 23.07
C ILE A 209 -1.06 -14.78 23.10
N ALA A 210 -0.44 -14.65 21.92
CA ALA A 210 0.97 -14.29 21.83
C ALA A 210 1.21 -12.94 22.51
N ASP A 211 2.05 -12.95 23.54
CA ASP A 211 2.38 -11.75 24.27
C ASP A 211 3.34 -10.90 23.44
N SER A 212 3.04 -9.61 23.36
CA SER A 212 3.88 -8.62 22.69
C SER A 212 4.03 -7.37 23.52
N ASN A 213 5.27 -6.91 23.62
CA ASN A 213 5.61 -5.61 24.20
C ASN A 213 5.10 -4.45 23.35
N VAL A 214 4.84 -4.69 22.05
CA VAL A 214 4.24 -3.71 21.15
C VAL A 214 2.72 -3.79 21.30
N ALA A 215 2.12 -2.73 21.85
CA ALA A 215 0.69 -2.67 22.16
C ALA A 215 -0.18 -3.06 20.96
N ARG A 216 0.09 -2.49 19.79
CA ARG A 216 -0.63 -2.77 18.55
C ARG A 216 -0.60 -4.23 18.14
N ASP A 217 0.55 -4.88 18.26
CA ASP A 217 0.67 -6.30 17.88
C ASP A 217 -0.08 -7.18 18.87
N HIS A 218 0.00 -6.88 20.17
CA HIS A 218 -0.77 -7.61 21.17
C HIS A 218 -2.29 -7.44 20.96
N LEU A 219 -2.76 -6.23 20.63
CA LEU A 219 -4.17 -5.99 20.32
C LEU A 219 -4.64 -6.78 19.08
N ARG A 220 -3.79 -6.91 18.05
CA ARG A 220 -4.08 -7.75 16.88
C ARG A 220 -4.23 -9.22 17.26
N GLU A 221 -3.37 -9.74 18.13
CA GLU A 221 -3.46 -11.13 18.61
C GLU A 221 -4.75 -11.36 19.41
N ILE A 222 -5.16 -10.40 20.25
CA ILE A 222 -6.44 -10.43 20.95
C ILE A 222 -7.60 -10.48 19.95
N ALA A 223 -7.61 -9.60 18.95
CA ALA A 223 -8.67 -9.55 17.95
C ALA A 223 -8.77 -10.85 17.13
N ARG A 224 -7.62 -11.40 16.70
CA ARG A 224 -7.54 -12.66 15.96
C ARG A 224 -8.08 -13.82 16.78
N TYR A 225 -7.76 -13.88 18.07
CA TYR A 225 -8.28 -14.92 18.96
C TYR A 225 -9.80 -14.80 19.13
N VAL A 226 -10.30 -13.59 19.38
CA VAL A 226 -11.71 -13.30 19.67
C VAL A 226 -12.63 -13.63 18.48
N TYR A 227 -12.22 -13.34 17.24
CA TYR A 227 -12.96 -13.73 16.05
C TYR A 227 -12.59 -15.09 15.48
N GLY A 228 -11.54 -15.72 16.02
CA GLY A 228 -11.08 -17.05 15.67
C GLY A 228 -11.48 -18.11 16.67
N GLU A 229 -10.49 -18.71 17.29
CA GLU A 229 -10.63 -19.88 18.17
C GLU A 229 -11.47 -19.61 19.41
N GLY A 230 -11.45 -18.37 19.93
CA GLY A 230 -12.21 -17.96 21.10
C GLY A 230 -13.71 -17.77 20.84
N GLY A 231 -14.07 -17.40 19.61
CA GLY A 231 -15.45 -17.25 19.15
C GLY A 231 -16.35 -16.38 20.04
N PRO A 232 -17.69 -16.61 20.01
CA PRO A 232 -18.66 -15.80 20.75
C PRO A 232 -18.51 -15.83 22.28
N ALA A 233 -17.82 -16.82 22.84
CA ALA A 233 -17.53 -16.87 24.28
C ALA A 233 -16.42 -15.87 24.65
N ALA A 234 -15.34 -15.82 23.86
CA ALA A 234 -14.26 -14.85 24.03
C ALA A 234 -14.73 -13.42 23.76
N GLN A 235 -15.61 -13.20 22.78
CA GLN A 235 -16.22 -11.89 22.51
C GLN A 235 -16.97 -11.35 23.73
N ARG A 236 -17.85 -12.17 24.33
CA ARG A 236 -18.59 -11.79 25.54
C ARG A 236 -17.67 -11.57 26.74
N ALA A 237 -16.64 -12.41 26.89
CA ALA A 237 -15.70 -12.27 27.98
C ALA A 237 -14.84 -11.00 27.85
N LEU A 238 -14.40 -10.64 26.63
CA LEU A 238 -13.68 -9.41 26.37
C LEU A 238 -14.55 -8.20 26.70
N LEU A 239 -15.78 -8.17 26.20
CA LEU A 239 -16.70 -7.07 26.48
C LEU A 239 -16.93 -6.89 27.99
N ALA A 240 -17.26 -7.97 28.70
CA ALA A 240 -17.48 -7.93 30.14
C ALA A 240 -16.22 -7.49 30.92
N ALA A 241 -15.04 -7.94 30.52
CA ALA A 241 -13.79 -7.52 31.15
C ALA A 241 -13.52 -6.01 30.95
N LEU A 242 -13.88 -5.48 29.77
CA LEU A 242 -13.73 -4.06 29.48
C LEU A 242 -14.78 -3.21 30.22
N GLU A 243 -16.02 -3.67 30.30
CA GLU A 243 -17.07 -3.02 31.08
C GLU A 243 -16.70 -2.92 32.56
N ASP A 244 -16.11 -3.96 33.13
CA ASP A 244 -15.66 -3.97 34.51
C ASP A 244 -14.42 -3.08 34.74
N ALA A 245 -13.54 -2.96 33.74
CA ALA A 245 -12.34 -2.13 33.80
C ALA A 245 -12.61 -0.63 33.55
N ARG A 246 -13.74 -0.26 32.93
CA ARG A 246 -14.16 1.12 32.57
C ARG A 246 -13.10 2.03 31.91
N PRO A 247 -12.45 1.62 30.81
CA PRO A 247 -11.39 2.42 30.17
C PRO A 247 -11.89 3.65 29.40
N ASP A 248 -13.14 3.70 28.92
CA ASP A 248 -13.85 4.88 28.36
C ASP A 248 -15.29 4.47 27.96
N ASP A 249 -16.32 5.10 28.55
CA ASP A 249 -17.74 4.76 28.33
C ASP A 249 -18.16 4.81 26.84
N ARG A 250 -17.64 5.74 26.03
CA ARG A 250 -18.00 5.85 24.60
C ARG A 250 -17.37 4.76 23.74
N ALA A 251 -16.16 4.34 24.09
CA ALA A 251 -15.48 3.26 23.39
C ALA A 251 -16.10 1.90 23.74
N LEU A 252 -16.59 1.73 24.97
CA LEU A 252 -17.35 0.55 25.39
C LEU A 252 -18.65 0.37 24.60
N GLU A 253 -19.42 1.45 24.36
CA GLU A 253 -20.61 1.40 23.51
C GLU A 253 -20.29 0.89 22.10
N ARG A 254 -19.24 1.44 21.48
CA ARG A 254 -18.78 1.02 20.14
C ARG A 254 -18.33 -0.44 20.11
N LEU A 255 -17.65 -0.91 21.16
CA LEU A 255 -17.25 -2.31 21.28
C LEU A 255 -18.46 -3.24 21.42
N GLY A 256 -19.50 -2.82 22.14
CA GLY A 256 -20.76 -3.56 22.26
C GLY A 256 -21.46 -3.76 20.91
N GLU A 257 -21.45 -2.75 20.04
CA GLU A 257 -22.02 -2.85 18.68
C GLU A 257 -21.22 -3.80 17.78
N LEU A 258 -19.88 -3.77 17.86
CA LEU A 258 -18.99 -4.60 17.05
C LEU A 258 -19.01 -6.08 17.45
N LEU A 259 -19.23 -6.37 18.73
CA LEU A 259 -19.22 -7.71 19.31
C LEU A 259 -20.63 -8.34 19.38
N ALA A 260 -21.67 -7.61 18.97
CA ALA A 260 -23.01 -8.15 18.87
C ALA A 260 -23.07 -9.27 17.82
N PRO A 261 -23.70 -10.43 18.12
CA PRO A 261 -23.85 -11.50 17.13
C PRO A 261 -24.61 -10.98 15.91
N ARG A 262 -23.93 -10.95 14.75
CA ARG A 262 -24.53 -10.55 13.47
C ARG A 262 -25.65 -11.53 13.17
N SER A 263 -26.89 -11.09 13.37
CA SER A 263 -28.07 -11.91 13.08
C SER A 263 -28.14 -12.07 11.57
N ASP A 264 -27.95 -13.30 11.11
CA ASP A 264 -27.95 -13.66 9.71
C ASP A 264 -29.39 -13.46 9.17
N LYS A 265 -29.67 -12.28 8.61
CA LYS A 265 -30.92 -12.02 7.89
C LYS A 265 -30.83 -12.72 6.52
N ARG A 266 -31.00 -14.04 6.54
CA ARG A 266 -31.37 -14.84 5.37
C ARG A 266 -32.52 -15.77 5.73
N ALA A 267 -33.73 -15.35 5.35
CA ALA A 267 -34.84 -16.16 4.81
C ALA A 267 -36.19 -15.53 5.17
N SER A 268 -36.76 -14.81 4.22
CA SER A 268 -38.18 -14.90 3.84
C SER A 268 -38.30 -14.45 2.39
#